data_AF-S8DME0-F1
#
_entry.id   AF-S8DME0-F1
#
_cell.length_a   1.000
_cell.length_b   1.000
_cell.length_c   1.000
_cell.angle_alpha   90.00
_cell.angle_beta   90.00
_cell.angle_gamma   90.00
#
_symmetry.space_group_name_H-M   'P 1'
#
loop_
_entity.id
_entity.type
_entity.pdbx_description
1 polymer ?
#
loop_
_entity_poly.entity_id
_entity_poly.type
_entity_poly.pdbx_seq_one_letter_code
_entity_poly.pdbx_strand_id
1 'polypeptide(L)'
;YNVEAAEVLASKALELPISDAVPIYERLLAAYPTSSKFWKQYVEAHMAVNNDEATRQIFSRCLLICLHVPLWRCYMHFIRKVNDKKGLEGQEETKKAFEFMLNYVGVDITSGPVWMEYIAYLKSLPAQTTIEESQRMTTIRKTYQRAIVMPTSHLEQLWRDYENFENSVSRAL
;
A
#
# COMPACT_ATOMS: atom_id res chain seq x y z
N TYR A 1 24.27 -11.84 16.90
CA TYR A 1 23.39 -11.68 15.73
C TYR A 1 24.23 -11.86 14.48
N ASN A 2 23.99 -12.91 13.68
CA ASN A 2 24.63 -13.07 12.37
C ASN A 2 23.55 -12.79 11.31
N VAL A 3 23.67 -11.66 10.63
CA VAL A 3 22.69 -11.20 9.64
C VAL A 3 22.73 -12.08 8.39
N GLU A 4 23.92 -12.45 7.91
CA GLU A 4 24.09 -13.32 6.74
C GLU A 4 23.40 -14.67 6.95
N ALA A 5 23.57 -15.29 8.13
CA ALA A 5 22.90 -16.53 8.46
C ALA A 5 21.36 -16.37 8.49
N ALA A 6 20.86 -15.22 8.95
CA ALA A 6 19.43 -14.91 8.94
C ALA A 6 18.89 -14.76 7.52
N GLU A 7 19.64 -14.12 6.62
CA GLU A 7 19.27 -13.97 5.21
C GLU A 7 19.28 -15.31 4.47
N VAL A 8 20.24 -16.19 4.74
CA VAL A 8 20.27 -17.55 4.18
C VAL A 8 19.05 -18.34 4.64
N LEU A 9 18.68 -18.27 5.93
CA LEU A 9 17.48 -18.92 6.45
C LEU A 9 16.19 -18.38 5.82
N ALA A 10 16.09 -17.06 5.68
CA ALA A 10 14.95 -16.40 5.04
C ALA A 10 14.81 -16.80 3.57
N SER A 11 15.94 -16.91 2.86
CA SER A 11 15.98 -17.35 1.46
C SER A 11 15.53 -18.81 1.32
N LYS A 12 16.01 -19.70 2.21
CA LYS A 12 15.55 -21.10 2.25
C LYS A 12 14.05 -21.22 2.52
N ALA A 13 13.50 -20.37 3.40
CA ALA A 13 12.08 -20.41 3.74
C ALA A 13 11.16 -20.12 2.54
N LEU A 14 11.63 -19.40 1.52
CA LEU A 14 10.86 -19.12 0.30
C LEU A 14 10.58 -20.38 -0.54
N GLU A 15 11.41 -21.41 -0.42
CA GLU A 15 11.32 -22.66 -1.18
C GLU A 15 10.50 -23.74 -0.45
N LEU A 16 10.11 -23.47 0.80
CA LEU A 16 9.42 -24.44 1.65
C LEU A 16 7.90 -24.27 1.58
N PRO A 17 7.13 -25.35 1.84
CA PRO A 17 5.71 -25.23 2.13
C PRO A 17 5.47 -24.27 3.31
N ILE A 18 4.34 -23.58 3.29
CA ILE A 18 4.02 -22.56 4.31
C ILE A 18 4.08 -23.11 5.74
N SER A 19 3.70 -24.38 5.96
CA SER A 19 3.78 -25.05 7.26
C SER A 19 5.20 -25.06 7.85
N ASP A 20 6.19 -25.20 6.98
CA ASP A 20 7.60 -25.37 7.36
C ASP A 20 8.32 -24.01 7.37
N ALA A 21 7.86 -23.06 6.56
CA ALA A 21 8.38 -21.69 6.50
C ALA A 21 7.97 -20.84 7.73
N VAL A 22 6.74 -21.00 8.24
CA VAL A 22 6.21 -20.26 9.41
C VAL A 22 7.18 -20.27 10.61
N PRO A 23 7.63 -21.42 11.15
CA PRO A 23 8.50 -21.41 12.32
C PRO A 23 9.86 -20.74 12.06
N ILE A 24 10.33 -20.74 10.81
CA ILE A 24 11.56 -20.03 10.42
C ILE A 24 11.32 -18.52 10.49
N TYR A 25 10.23 -18.02 9.91
CA TYR A 25 9.88 -16.60 9.95
C TYR A 25 9.62 -16.10 11.36
N GLU A 26 8.88 -16.85 12.19
CA GLU A 26 8.62 -16.48 13.59
C GLU A 26 9.93 -16.34 14.38
N ARG A 27 10.89 -17.26 14.21
CA ARG A 27 12.21 -17.15 14.84
C ARG A 27 13.02 -15.97 14.32
N LEU A 28 13.00 -15.73 13.00
CA LEU A 28 13.70 -14.59 12.40
C LEU A 28 13.14 -13.26 12.93
N LEU A 29 11.82 -13.14 13.02
CA LEU A 29 11.13 -11.91 13.42
C LEU A 29 11.16 -11.69 14.94
N ALA A 30 11.33 -12.74 15.73
CA ALA A 30 11.68 -12.60 17.14
C ALA A 30 13.07 -11.94 17.33
N ALA A 31 14.03 -12.25 16.45
CA ALA A 31 15.37 -11.66 16.50
C ALA A 31 15.47 -10.30 15.77
N TYR A 32 14.70 -10.11 14.70
CA TYR A 32 14.74 -8.92 13.82
C TYR A 32 13.32 -8.35 13.61
N PRO A 33 12.67 -7.82 14.67
CA PRO A 33 11.26 -7.42 14.65
C PRO A 33 10.96 -6.23 13.73
N THR A 34 11.97 -5.45 13.34
CA THR A 34 11.82 -4.29 12.45
C THR A 34 12.25 -4.59 11.00
N SER A 35 12.63 -5.83 10.68
CA SER A 35 13.05 -6.21 9.33
C SER A 35 11.86 -6.23 8.37
N SER A 36 11.70 -5.15 7.59
CA SER A 36 10.67 -5.05 6.55
C SER A 36 10.79 -6.19 5.53
N LYS A 37 12.01 -6.60 5.21
CA LYS A 37 12.32 -7.70 4.30
C LYS A 37 11.71 -9.01 4.78
N PHE A 38 11.93 -9.39 6.05
CA PHE A 38 11.42 -10.65 6.59
C PHE A 38 9.91 -10.63 6.78
N TRP A 39 9.35 -9.50 7.26
CA TRP A 39 7.90 -9.35 7.36
C TRP A 39 7.22 -9.46 5.99
N LYS A 40 7.79 -8.80 4.97
CA LYS A 40 7.27 -8.84 3.60
C LYS A 40 7.30 -10.26 3.03
N GLN A 41 8.42 -10.97 3.16
CA GLN A 41 8.50 -12.36 2.69
C GLN A 41 7.49 -13.27 3.40
N TYR A 42 7.34 -13.11 4.72
CA TYR A 42 6.41 -13.92 5.51
C TYR A 42 4.96 -13.69 5.06
N VAL A 43 4.55 -12.43 4.90
CA VAL A 43 3.18 -12.12 4.48
C VAL A 43 2.91 -12.53 3.03
N GLU A 44 3.88 -12.36 2.13
CA GLU A 44 3.78 -12.82 0.74
C GLU A 44 3.63 -14.34 0.64
N ALA A 45 4.31 -15.10 1.51
CA ALA A 45 4.15 -16.56 1.58
C ALA A 45 2.72 -16.97 1.95
N HIS A 46 2.08 -16.27 2.90
CA HIS A 46 0.67 -16.51 3.25
C HIS A 46 -0.30 -16.05 2.16
N MET A 47 0.01 -14.95 1.47
CA MET A 47 -0.79 -14.47 0.34
C MET A 47 -0.76 -15.44 -0.85
N ALA A 48 0.39 -16.09 -1.11
CA ALA A 48 0.57 -17.06 -2.18
C ALA A 48 -0.32 -18.30 -2.01
N VAL A 49 -0.57 -18.71 -0.77
CA VAL A 49 -1.49 -19.83 -0.44
C VAL A 49 -2.93 -19.37 -0.18
N ASN A 50 -3.26 -18.10 -0.47
CA ASN A 50 -4.58 -17.49 -0.24
C ASN A 50 -5.10 -17.62 1.20
N ASN A 51 -4.21 -17.58 2.19
CA ASN A 51 -4.60 -17.56 3.60
C ASN A 51 -4.80 -16.12 4.08
N ASP A 52 -5.95 -15.54 3.73
CA ASP A 52 -6.27 -14.14 4.01
C ASP A 52 -6.32 -13.82 5.51
N GLU A 53 -6.75 -14.78 6.33
CA GLU A 53 -6.86 -14.57 7.78
C GLU A 53 -5.49 -14.46 8.44
N ALA A 54 -4.58 -15.39 8.15
CA ALA A 54 -3.19 -15.30 8.62
C ALA A 54 -2.50 -14.04 8.07
N THR A 55 -2.77 -13.68 6.81
CA THR A 55 -2.24 -12.47 6.18
C THR A 55 -2.62 -11.21 6.97
N ARG A 56 -3.90 -11.07 7.38
CA ARG A 56 -4.36 -9.94 8.22
C ARG A 56 -3.67 -9.92 9.59
N GLN A 57 -3.54 -11.08 10.23
CA GLN A 57 -2.90 -11.19 11.54
C GLN A 57 -1.40 -10.82 11.48
N ILE A 58 -0.72 -11.14 10.38
CA ILE A 58 0.67 -10.73 10.19
C ILE A 58 0.77 -9.22 9.99
N PHE A 59 -0.09 -8.62 9.15
CA PHE A 59 -0.11 -7.17 8.95
C PHE A 59 -0.41 -6.39 10.23
N SER A 60 -1.34 -6.87 11.07
CA SER A 60 -1.65 -6.21 12.35
C SER A 60 -0.47 -6.20 13.33
N ARG A 61 0.43 -7.20 13.23
CA ARG A 61 1.66 -7.27 14.02
C ARG A 61 2.75 -6.32 13.50
N CYS A 62 2.87 -6.14 12.19
CA CYS A 62 4.07 -5.53 11.61
C CYS A 62 3.92 -4.09 11.12
N LEU A 63 2.73 -3.65 10.69
CA LEU A 63 2.57 -2.37 10.00
C LEU A 63 3.00 -1.16 10.83
N LEU A 64 2.64 -1.13 12.11
CA LEU A 64 2.97 -0.01 13.01
C LEU A 64 4.35 -0.13 13.65
N ILE A 65 4.97 -1.32 13.59
CA ILE A 65 6.34 -1.56 14.06
C ILE A 65 7.35 -1.23 12.96
N CYS A 66 6.96 -1.39 11.69
CA CYS A 66 7.82 -1.22 10.53
C CYS A 66 7.16 -0.29 9.49
N LEU A 67 7.48 1.01 9.59
CA LEU A 67 6.96 2.06 8.69
C LEU A 67 7.71 2.11 7.35
N HIS A 68 7.90 0.96 6.70
CA HIS A 68 8.64 0.84 5.45
C HIS A 68 7.70 0.81 4.24
N VAL A 69 7.83 1.77 3.31
CA VAL A 69 6.91 1.94 2.16
C VAL A 69 6.67 0.63 1.38
N PRO A 70 7.67 -0.18 1.01
CA PRO A 70 7.46 -1.49 0.38
C PRO A 70 6.55 -2.47 1.14
N LEU A 71 6.60 -2.49 2.47
CA LEU A 71 5.74 -3.36 3.28
C LEU A 71 4.28 -2.85 3.25
N TRP A 72 4.12 -1.54 3.36
CA TRP A 72 2.81 -0.90 3.25
C TRP A 72 2.19 -1.02 1.85
N ARG A 73 3.01 -1.00 0.78
CA ARG A 73 2.54 -1.29 -0.59
C ARG A 73 2.10 -2.76 -0.73
N CYS A 74 2.78 -3.71 -0.06
CA CYS A 74 2.33 -5.10 0.00
C CYS A 74 0.97 -5.22 0.71
N TYR A 75 0.77 -4.50 1.82
CA TYR A 75 -0.53 -4.38 2.48
C TYR A 75 -1.61 -3.82 1.55
N MET A 76 -1.31 -2.73 0.83
CA MET A 76 -2.26 -2.14 -0.10
C MET A 76 -2.65 -3.11 -1.23
N HIS A 77 -1.70 -3.90 -1.74
CA HIS A 77 -1.98 -4.94 -2.72
C HIS A 77 -2.94 -6.01 -2.17
N PHE A 78 -2.72 -6.46 -0.94
CA PHE A 78 -3.62 -7.39 -0.25
C PHE A 78 -5.04 -6.81 -0.08
N ILE A 79 -5.16 -5.59 0.44
CA ILE A 79 -6.46 -4.93 0.65
C ILE A 79 -7.24 -4.83 -0.67
N ARG A 80 -6.59 -4.40 -1.75
CA ARG A 80 -7.23 -4.31 -3.07
C ARG A 80 -7.74 -5.67 -3.53
N LYS A 81 -6.94 -6.73 -3.39
CA LYS A 81 -7.34 -8.10 -3.77
C LYS A 81 -8.57 -8.57 -3.00
N VAL A 82 -8.61 -8.36 -1.68
CA VAL A 82 -9.73 -8.80 -0.83
C VAL A 82 -11.00 -8.00 -1.10
N ASN A 83 -10.86 -6.73 -1.51
CA ASN A 83 -11.99 -5.81 -1.67
C ASN A 83 -12.51 -5.68 -3.10
N ASP A 84 -11.79 -6.21 -4.09
CA ASP A 84 -12.11 -6.10 -5.52
C ASP A 84 -13.56 -6.53 -5.83
N LYS A 85 -14.04 -7.59 -5.17
CA LYS A 85 -15.36 -8.18 -5.40
C LYS A 85 -16.48 -7.66 -4.49
N LYS A 86 -16.18 -6.71 -3.59
CA LYS A 86 -17.15 -6.19 -2.60
C LYS A 86 -17.91 -4.95 -3.07
N GLY A 87 -17.78 -4.55 -4.33
CA GLY A 87 -18.48 -3.39 -4.88
C GLY A 87 -18.18 -2.10 -4.12
N LEU A 88 -19.22 -1.32 -3.80
CA LEU A 88 -19.08 0.00 -3.14
C LEU A 88 -18.44 -0.08 -1.75
N GLU A 89 -18.76 -1.11 -0.96
CA GLU A 89 -18.16 -1.32 0.36
C GLU A 89 -16.65 -1.54 0.24
N GLY A 90 -16.23 -2.43 -0.69
CA GLY A 90 -14.82 -2.66 -0.97
C GLY A 90 -14.09 -1.41 -1.47
N GLN A 91 -14.77 -0.59 -2.27
CA GLN A 91 -14.19 0.67 -2.73
C GLN A 91 -13.90 1.62 -1.57
N GLU A 92 -14.84 1.74 -0.64
CA GLU A 92 -14.72 2.59 0.54
C GLU A 92 -13.67 2.08 1.54
N GLU A 93 -13.63 0.78 1.80
CA GLU A 93 -12.57 0.16 2.60
C GLU A 93 -11.18 0.39 1.99
N THR A 94 -11.07 0.31 0.66
CA THR A 94 -9.81 0.54 -0.06
C THR A 94 -9.38 2.00 0.02
N LYS A 95 -10.30 2.96 -0.07
CA LYS A 95 -10.00 4.39 0.16
C LYS A 95 -9.49 4.62 1.59
N LYS A 96 -10.18 4.06 2.58
CA LYS A 96 -9.77 4.15 3.99
C LYS A 96 -8.38 3.56 4.23
N ALA A 97 -8.04 2.45 3.56
CA ALA A 97 -6.71 1.85 3.64
C ALA A 97 -5.62 2.74 3.01
N PHE A 98 -5.90 3.40 1.88
CA PHE A 98 -4.98 4.38 1.30
C PHE A 98 -4.76 5.57 2.24
N GLU A 99 -5.82 6.15 2.81
CA GLU A 99 -5.71 7.25 3.78
C GLU A 99 -4.93 6.83 5.03
N PHE A 100 -5.19 5.62 5.54
CA PHE A 100 -4.45 5.03 6.65
C PHE A 100 -2.96 4.93 6.31
N MET A 101 -2.61 4.35 5.15
CA MET A 101 -1.22 4.26 4.69
C MET A 101 -0.54 5.63 4.57
N LEU A 102 -1.21 6.60 3.93
CA LEU A 102 -0.65 7.94 3.72
C LEU A 102 -0.44 8.72 5.02
N ASN A 103 -1.25 8.47 6.06
CA ASN A 103 -1.04 9.07 7.37
C ASN A 103 0.24 8.60 8.06
N TYR A 104 0.72 7.38 7.76
CA TYR A 104 1.93 6.84 8.38
C TYR A 104 3.17 6.99 7.51
N VAL A 105 3.06 6.73 6.20
CA VAL A 105 4.22 6.70 5.29
C VAL A 105 4.14 7.74 4.18
N GLY A 106 3.13 8.61 4.14
CA GLY A 106 2.94 9.59 3.07
C GLY A 106 3.96 10.74 3.05
N VAL A 107 4.68 10.95 4.15
CA VAL A 107 5.78 11.94 4.25
C VAL A 107 7.14 11.38 3.83
N ASP A 108 7.24 10.07 3.61
CA ASP A 108 8.49 9.42 3.24
C ASP A 108 8.93 9.82 1.82
N ILE A 109 10.23 10.01 1.60
CA ILE A 109 10.78 10.42 0.30
C ILE A 109 10.46 9.43 -0.83
N THR A 110 10.26 8.15 -0.49
CA THR A 110 9.93 7.06 -1.41
C THR A 110 8.42 6.83 -1.55
N SER A 111 7.57 7.64 -0.90
CA SER A 111 6.11 7.51 -0.92
C SER A 111 5.44 8.05 -2.20
N GLY A 112 6.18 8.74 -3.08
CA GLY A 112 5.66 9.29 -4.34
C GLY A 112 4.77 8.31 -5.14
N PRO A 113 5.20 7.05 -5.38
CA PRO A 113 4.38 6.03 -6.02
C PRO A 113 3.06 5.73 -5.30
N VAL A 114 3.01 5.83 -3.98
CA VAL A 114 1.79 5.59 -3.17
C VAL A 114 0.75 6.68 -3.46
N TRP A 115 1.18 7.95 -3.49
CA TRP A 115 0.31 9.06 -3.86
C TRP A 115 -0.25 8.90 -5.28
N MET A 116 0.62 8.56 -6.24
CA MET A 116 0.22 8.34 -7.64
C MET A 116 -0.76 7.16 -7.77
N GLU A 117 -0.51 6.05 -7.09
CA GLU A 117 -1.40 4.88 -7.06
C GLU A 117 -2.78 5.22 -6.49
N TYR A 118 -2.84 6.01 -5.41
CA TYR A 118 -4.12 6.43 -4.83
C TYR A 118 -4.90 7.35 -5.76
N ILE A 119 -4.24 8.32 -6.38
CA ILE A 119 -4.85 9.23 -7.36
C ILE A 119 -5.37 8.44 -8.57
N ALA A 120 -4.57 7.50 -9.10
CA ALA A 120 -4.98 6.63 -10.20
C ALA A 120 -6.19 5.77 -9.81
N TYR A 121 -6.20 5.24 -8.58
CA TYR A 121 -7.34 4.51 -8.04
C TYR A 121 -8.60 5.38 -7.98
N LEU A 122 -8.53 6.59 -7.42
CA LEU A 122 -9.66 7.53 -7.37
C LEU A 122 -10.21 7.87 -8.76
N LYS A 123 -9.33 8.08 -9.75
CA LYS A 123 -9.72 8.31 -11.16
C LYS A 123 -10.43 7.09 -11.79
N SER A 124 -10.07 5.88 -11.39
CA SER A 124 -10.65 4.64 -11.93
C SER A 124 -12.05 4.31 -11.38
N LEU A 125 -12.45 4.90 -10.26
CA LEU A 125 -13.74 4.62 -9.65
C LEU A 125 -14.88 5.11 -10.54
N PRO A 126 -15.94 4.32 -10.77
CA PRO A 126 -17.07 4.74 -11.58
C PRO A 126 -17.80 5.92 -10.93
N ALA A 127 -18.29 6.83 -11.75
CA ALA A 127 -19.23 7.88 -11.36
C ALA A 127 -20.40 7.83 -12.35
N GLN A 128 -21.61 7.54 -11.85
CA GLN A 128 -22.81 7.39 -12.66
C GLN A 128 -23.58 8.71 -12.77
N THR A 129 -23.47 9.56 -11.75
CA THR A 129 -24.15 10.85 -11.70
C THR A 129 -23.17 12.01 -11.80
N THR A 130 -23.66 13.16 -12.25
CA THR A 130 -22.90 14.42 -12.26
C THR A 130 -22.46 14.85 -10.86
N ILE A 131 -23.24 14.52 -9.83
CA ILE A 131 -22.90 14.77 -8.43
C ILE A 131 -21.72 13.90 -8.00
N GLU A 132 -21.75 12.61 -8.29
CA GLU A 132 -20.65 11.68 -8.01
C GLU A 132 -19.37 12.09 -8.74
N GLU A 133 -19.49 12.52 -10.00
CA GLU A 133 -18.37 13.03 -10.78
C GLU A 133 -17.73 14.24 -10.09
N SER A 134 -18.55 15.23 -9.69
CA SER A 134 -18.09 16.42 -8.98
C SER A 134 -17.39 16.09 -7.65
N GLN A 135 -17.94 15.14 -6.87
CA GLN A 135 -17.33 14.65 -5.63
C GLN A 135 -15.99 13.94 -5.88
N ARG A 136 -15.92 13.10 -6.92
CA ARG A 136 -14.70 12.42 -7.34
C ARG A 136 -13.61 13.41 -7.72
N MET A 137 -13.94 14.40 -8.56
CA MET A 137 -13.01 15.47 -8.97
C MET A 137 -12.53 16.31 -7.78
N THR A 138 -13.44 16.63 -6.84
CA THR A 138 -13.07 17.32 -5.59
C THR A 138 -12.10 16.50 -4.75
N THR A 139 -12.32 15.19 -4.64
CA THR A 139 -11.46 14.29 -3.88
C THR A 139 -10.07 14.18 -4.53
N ILE A 140 -10.01 13.97 -5.85
CA ILE A 140 -8.75 13.91 -6.61
C ILE A 140 -7.95 15.21 -6.44
N ARG A 141 -8.61 16.37 -6.56
CA ARG A 141 -7.99 17.67 -6.33
C ARG A 141 -7.37 17.78 -4.94
N LYS A 142 -8.13 17.44 -3.89
CA LYS A 142 -7.63 17.45 -2.50
C LYS A 142 -6.43 16.52 -2.32
N THR A 143 -6.46 15.34 -2.94
CA THR A 143 -5.34 14.39 -2.87
C THR A 143 -4.09 14.93 -3.57
N TYR A 144 -4.22 15.53 -4.76
CA TYR A 144 -3.09 16.20 -5.41
C TYR A 144 -2.51 17.31 -4.55
N GLN A 145 -3.36 18.20 -4.02
CA GLN A 145 -2.94 19.32 -3.18
C GLN A 145 -2.17 18.86 -1.93
N ARG A 146 -2.56 17.73 -1.34
CA ARG A 146 -1.80 17.10 -0.24
C ARG A 146 -0.46 16.53 -0.74
N ALA A 147 -0.44 15.86 -1.90
CA ALA A 147 0.75 15.20 -2.42
C ALA A 147 1.85 16.19 -2.84
N ILE A 148 1.51 17.33 -3.45
CA ILE A 148 2.47 18.33 -3.95
C ILE A 148 3.19 19.11 -2.84
N VAL A 149 2.73 19.04 -1.60
CA VAL A 149 3.43 19.64 -0.45
C VAL A 149 4.29 18.62 0.30
N MET A 150 4.27 17.35 -0.10
CA MET A 150 5.09 16.31 0.50
C MET A 150 6.48 16.27 -0.16
N PRO A 151 7.57 16.17 0.63
CA PRO A 151 8.94 16.10 0.10
C PRO A 151 9.25 14.70 -0.46
N THR A 152 8.58 14.33 -1.54
CA THR A 152 8.76 13.03 -2.22
C THR A 152 9.65 13.16 -3.44
N SER A 153 10.29 12.05 -3.82
CA SER A 153 11.07 11.91 -5.05
C SER A 153 10.27 12.15 -6.34
N HIS A 154 8.94 12.21 -6.28
CA HIS A 154 8.05 12.35 -7.44
C HIS A 154 7.35 13.71 -7.47
N LEU A 155 7.82 14.70 -6.71
CA LEU A 155 7.18 16.02 -6.61
C LEU A 155 6.94 16.67 -7.98
N GLU A 156 7.93 16.69 -8.86
CA GLU A 156 7.80 17.30 -10.20
C GLU A 156 6.74 16.59 -11.04
N GLN A 157 6.70 15.26 -10.99
CA GLN A 157 5.69 14.45 -11.69
C GLN A 157 4.29 14.75 -11.14
N LEU A 158 4.14 14.77 -9.82
CA LEU A 158 2.87 15.05 -9.14
C LEU A 158 2.35 16.46 -9.48
N TRP A 159 3.25 17.45 -9.51
CA TRP A 159 2.91 18.83 -9.89
C TRP A 159 2.44 18.90 -11.35
N ARG A 160 3.21 18.33 -12.28
CA ARG A 160 2.84 18.28 -13.70
C ARG A 160 1.49 17.60 -13.93
N ASP A 161 1.24 16.49 -13.25
CA ASP A 161 -0.03 15.77 -13.36
C ASP A 161 -1.20 16.55 -12.76
N TYR A 162 -0.95 17.33 -11.71
CA TYR A 162 -1.94 18.23 -11.12
C TYR A 162 -2.28 19.40 -12.05
N GLU A 163 -1.29 20.03 -12.70
CA GLU A 163 -1.54 21.07 -13.70
C GLU A 163 -2.36 20.54 -14.88
N ASN A 164 -2.02 19.35 -15.38
CA ASN A 164 -2.79 18.69 -16.43
C ASN A 164 -4.22 18.40 -16.00
N PHE A 165 -4.41 17.94 -14.77
CA PHE A 165 -5.72 17.72 -14.18
C PHE A 165 -6.55 19.02 -14.12
N GLU A 166 -6.03 20.12 -13.56
CA GLU A 166 -6.80 21.37 -13.47
C GLU A 166 -7.08 22.01 -14.84
N ASN A 167 -6.15 21.90 -15.79
CA ASN A 167 -6.37 22.35 -17.17
C ASN A 167 -7.48 21.57 -17.88
N SER A 168 -7.58 20.26 -17.61
CA SER A 168 -8.65 19.43 -18.19
C SER A 168 -10.03 19.79 -17.61
N VAL A 169 -10.09 20.15 -16.32
CA VAL A 169 -11.32 20.57 -15.65
C VAL A 169 -11.76 21.95 -16.12
N SER A 170 -10.82 22.89 -16.20
CA SER A 170 -11.11 24.29 -16.53
C SER A 170 -11.56 24.48 -17.99
N ARG A 171 -11.20 23.56 -18.89
CA ARG A 171 -11.65 23.58 -20.29
C ARG A 171 -13.03 22.91 -20.50
N ALA A 172 -13.53 22.17 -19.52
CA ALA A 172 -14.81 21.47 -19.58
C ALA A 172 -15.98 22.26 -18.93
N LEU A 173 -15.66 23.40 -18.30
CA LEU A 173 -16.59 24.41 -17.80
C LEU A 173 -16.80 25.50 -18.85
#